data_AF-A0A925GKK5-F1
#
_entry.id   AF-A0A925GKK5-F1
#
_cell.length_a   1.000
_cell.length_b   1.000
_cell.length_c   1.000
_cell.angle_alpha   90.00
_cell.angle_beta   90.00
_cell.angle_gamma   90.00
#
_symmetry.space_group_name_H-M   'P 1'
#
loop_
_entity.id
_entity.type
_entity.pdbx_description
1 polymer ?
#
loop_
_entity_poly.entity_id
_entity_poly.type
_entity_poly.pdbx_seq_one_letter_code
_entity_poly.pdbx_strand_id
1 'polypeptide(L)'
;TLLTEVVRMLCAGVVHGDLSEFNILLAADGPVIIDLPQAVDAAGNNHANRMLLRDVANLRSFFGGFAPELLSTDFGPEIWDLYQRGVLHPEGVLTGRFERKAGAVDVGSVLREIDDARAEEAARRLRLQPAL
;
A
#
# COMPACT_ATOMS: atom_id res chain seq x y z
N THR A 1 9.47 7.84 -8.70
CA THR A 1 8.17 8.46 -8.33
C THR A 1 7.66 7.76 -7.07
N LEU A 2 6.56 8.20 -6.45
CA LEU A 2 6.06 7.52 -5.23
C LEU A 2 5.75 6.03 -5.44
N LEU A 3 5.14 5.67 -6.57
CA LEU A 3 4.91 4.26 -6.90
C LEU A 3 6.22 3.48 -7.12
N THR A 4 7.28 4.13 -7.62
CA THR A 4 8.61 3.50 -7.68
C THR A 4 9.12 3.13 -6.29
N GLU A 5 8.92 3.97 -5.28
CA GLU A 5 9.34 3.65 -3.91
C GLU A 5 8.51 2.50 -3.32
N VAL A 6 7.19 2.47 -3.57
CA VAL A 6 6.35 1.32 -3.20
C VAL A 6 6.85 0.03 -3.86
N VAL A 7 7.18 0.07 -5.15
CA VAL A 7 7.74 -1.08 -5.88
C VAL A 7 9.09 -1.50 -5.31
N ARG A 8 9.98 -0.56 -4.99
CA ARG A 8 11.30 -0.85 -4.38
C ARG A 8 11.15 -1.54 -3.02
N MET A 9 10.25 -1.04 -2.17
CA MET A 9 9.95 -1.67 -0.89
C MET A 9 9.45 -3.11 -1.09
N LEU A 10 8.50 -3.33 -1.99
CA LEU A 10 7.96 -4.66 -2.26
C LEU A 10 9.01 -5.61 -2.85
N CYS A 11 9.86 -5.14 -3.76
CA CYS A 11 11.00 -5.89 -4.27
C CYS A 11 12.03 -6.25 -3.18
N ALA A 12 12.15 -5.42 -2.14
CA ALA A 12 12.94 -5.72 -0.95
C ALA A 12 12.22 -6.64 0.05
N GLY A 13 11.01 -7.13 -0.27
CA GLY A 13 10.22 -8.00 0.58
C GLY A 13 9.41 -7.27 1.65
N VAL A 14 9.23 -5.96 1.52
CA VAL A 14 8.60 -5.11 2.56
C VAL A 14 7.32 -4.47 2.04
N VAL A 15 6.23 -4.61 2.78
CA VAL A 15 5.02 -3.79 2.62
C VAL A 15 4.96 -2.80 3.76
N HIS A 16 4.69 -1.52 3.49
CA HIS A 16 4.66 -0.49 4.52
C HIS A 16 3.57 -0.72 5.55
N GLY A 17 2.36 -1.05 5.10
CA GLY A 17 1.25 -1.42 5.97
C GLY A 17 0.58 -0.27 6.71
N ASP A 18 0.86 0.98 6.36
CA ASP A 18 0.18 2.19 6.87
C ASP A 18 0.55 3.41 5.99
N LEU A 19 0.71 3.20 4.68
CA LEU A 19 1.22 4.25 3.80
C LEU A 19 0.11 5.26 3.50
N SER A 20 0.44 6.53 3.66
CA SER A 20 -0.41 7.68 3.34
C SER A 20 0.46 8.89 2.99
N GLU A 21 -0.17 10.00 2.61
CA GLU A 21 0.48 11.28 2.38
C GLU A 21 1.27 11.80 3.59
N PHE A 22 0.89 11.39 4.81
CA PHE A 22 1.53 11.83 6.05
C PHE A 22 2.86 11.11 6.32
N ASN A 23 3.05 9.93 5.73
CA ASN A 23 4.24 9.09 5.91
C ASN A 23 5.23 9.24 4.74
N ILE A 24 5.15 10.39 4.04
CA ILE A 24 6.01 10.74 2.92
C ILE A 24 6.66 12.09 3.18
N LEU A 25 7.98 12.12 3.11
CA LEU A 25 8.76 13.36 3.11
C LEU A 25 9.22 13.66 1.68
N LEU A 26 9.14 14.93 1.26
CA LEU A 26 9.69 15.37 -0.02
C LEU A 26 11.10 15.92 0.19
N ALA A 27 12.09 15.20 -0.31
CA ALA A 27 13.49 15.62 -0.34
C ALA A 27 13.87 16.18 -1.72
N ALA A 28 15.06 16.75 -1.84
CA ALA A 28 15.55 17.37 -3.08
C ALA A 28 15.72 16.37 -4.24
N ASP A 29 15.95 15.10 -3.91
CA ASP A 29 16.16 13.98 -4.82
C ASP A 29 14.90 13.15 -5.07
N GLY A 30 13.82 13.38 -4.31
CA GLY A 30 12.55 12.71 -4.51
C GLY A 30 11.77 12.45 -3.22
N PRO A 31 10.66 11.69 -3.30
CA PRO A 31 9.91 11.29 -2.13
C PRO A 31 10.67 10.23 -1.31
N VAL A 32 10.60 10.35 0.01
CA VAL A 32 11.15 9.40 0.99
C VAL A 32 10.00 8.89 1.85
N ILE A 33 9.83 7.57 1.89
CA ILE A 33 8.84 6.89 2.73
C ILE A 33 9.42 6.70 4.14
N ILE A 34 8.64 7.03 5.17
CA ILE A 34 9.03 6.98 6.58
C ILE A 34 8.01 6.21 7.42
N ASP A 35 8.25 6.05 8.73
CA ASP A 35 7.35 5.39 9.68
C ASP A 35 7.09 3.89 9.36
N LEU A 36 8.16 3.09 9.49
CA LEU A 36 8.16 1.65 9.23
C LEU A 36 7.83 0.69 10.40
N PRO A 37 7.40 1.08 11.63
CA PRO A 37 7.13 0.10 12.68
C PRO A 37 5.92 -0.80 12.38
N GLN A 38 5.10 -0.45 11.37
CA GLN A 38 4.00 -1.29 10.87
C GLN A 38 4.37 -2.07 9.59
N ALA A 39 5.60 -1.94 9.11
CA ALA A 39 6.04 -2.62 7.92
C ALA A 39 6.10 -4.13 8.14
N VAL A 40 5.64 -4.90 7.15
CA VAL A 40 5.52 -6.36 7.24
C VAL A 40 6.27 -7.04 6.11
N ASP A 41 6.67 -8.28 6.37
CA ASP A 41 7.27 -9.15 5.36
C ASP A 41 6.24 -9.57 4.30
N ALA A 42 6.54 -9.30 3.03
CA ALA A 42 5.63 -9.50 1.91
C ALA A 42 5.35 -10.98 1.60
N ALA A 43 6.27 -11.88 1.94
CA ALA A 43 6.16 -13.32 1.66
C ALA A 43 5.63 -14.12 2.85
N GLY A 44 5.93 -13.68 4.07
CA GLY A 44 5.62 -14.36 5.33
C GLY A 44 4.37 -13.85 6.03
N ASN A 45 3.80 -12.71 5.62
CA ASN A 45 2.56 -12.20 6.18
C ASN A 45 1.37 -12.44 5.23
N ASN A 46 0.39 -13.23 5.69
CA ASN A 46 -0.84 -13.53 4.94
C ASN A 46 -1.68 -12.28 4.59
N HIS A 47 -1.44 -11.15 5.26
CA HIS A 47 -2.13 -9.89 5.05
C HIS A 47 -1.39 -8.92 4.12
N ALA A 48 -0.15 -9.23 3.70
CA ALA A 48 0.70 -8.33 2.93
C ALA A 48 0.04 -7.82 1.63
N ASN A 49 -0.65 -8.69 0.88
CA ASN A 49 -1.40 -8.32 -0.32
C ASN A 49 -2.37 -7.17 -0.04
N ARG A 50 -3.26 -7.39 0.93
CA ARG A 50 -4.30 -6.43 1.29
C ARG A 50 -3.69 -5.12 1.79
N MET A 51 -2.67 -5.20 2.64
CA MET A 51 -1.97 -4.03 3.16
C MET A 51 -1.38 -3.19 2.03
N LEU A 52 -0.72 -3.82 1.05
CA LEU A 52 -0.21 -3.12 -0.14
C LEU A 52 -1.34 -2.47 -0.96
N LEU A 53 -2.43 -3.21 -1.20
CA LEU A 53 -3.58 -2.69 -1.93
C LEU A 53 -4.17 -1.45 -1.25
N ARG A 54 -4.24 -1.46 0.09
CA ARG A 54 -4.68 -0.29 0.86
C ARG A 54 -3.68 0.87 0.77
N ASP A 55 -2.39 0.60 0.96
CA ASP A 55 -1.32 1.60 0.85
C ASP A 55 -1.40 2.34 -0.50
N VAL A 56 -1.50 1.59 -1.60
CA VAL A 56 -1.63 2.16 -2.95
C VAL A 56 -2.98 2.86 -3.15
N ALA A 57 -4.06 2.35 -2.56
CA ALA A 57 -5.38 3.00 -2.63
C ALA A 57 -5.43 4.32 -1.86
N ASN A 58 -4.74 4.44 -0.73
CA ASN A 58 -4.61 5.68 0.03
C ASN A 58 -3.92 6.75 -0.83
N LEU A 59 -2.77 6.41 -1.42
CA LEU A 59 -2.06 7.30 -2.34
C LEU A 59 -2.94 7.69 -3.52
N ARG A 60 -3.58 6.71 -4.18
CA ARG A 60 -4.50 6.97 -5.31
C ARG A 60 -5.59 7.95 -4.94
N SER A 61 -6.21 7.78 -3.76
CA SER A 61 -7.33 8.62 -3.31
C SER A 61 -6.88 10.04 -3.00
N PHE A 62 -5.75 10.20 -2.31
CA PHE A 62 -5.17 11.52 -2.02
C PHE A 62 -4.76 12.26 -3.29
N PHE A 63 -3.92 11.65 -4.13
CA PHE A 63 -3.45 12.28 -5.36
C PHE A 63 -4.56 12.43 -6.42
N GLY A 64 -5.59 11.60 -6.37
CA GLY A 64 -6.76 11.71 -7.23
C GLY A 64 -7.55 13.01 -7.07
N GLY A 65 -7.41 13.70 -5.93
CA GLY A 65 -7.94 15.06 -5.75
C GLY A 65 -7.25 16.11 -6.63
N PHE A 66 -6.02 15.83 -7.09
CA PHE A 66 -5.20 16.72 -7.92
C PHE A 66 -5.03 16.22 -9.36
N ALA A 67 -5.05 14.89 -9.55
CA ALA A 67 -4.95 14.21 -10.84
C ALA A 67 -6.06 13.14 -10.93
N PRO A 68 -7.30 13.54 -11.32
CA PRO A 68 -8.47 12.66 -11.32
C PRO A 68 -8.32 11.39 -12.16
N GLU A 69 -7.47 11.40 -13.19
CA GLU A 69 -7.12 10.23 -13.99
C GLU A 69 -6.51 9.08 -13.18
N LEU A 70 -5.93 9.36 -12.00
CA LEU A 70 -5.43 8.32 -11.11
C LEU A 70 -6.56 7.48 -10.51
N LEU A 71 -7.76 8.03 -10.34
CA LEU A 71 -8.89 7.35 -9.72
C LEU A 71 -9.40 6.17 -10.55
N SER A 72 -9.13 6.16 -11.86
CA SER A 72 -9.48 5.08 -12.78
C SER A 72 -8.38 4.02 -12.95
N THR A 73 -7.29 4.11 -12.18
CA THR A 73 -6.17 3.17 -12.24
C THR A 73 -6.27 2.06 -11.17
N ASP A 74 -5.69 0.91 -11.51
CA ASP A 74 -5.58 -0.29 -10.67
C ASP A 74 -4.12 -0.68 -10.40
N PHE A 75 -3.27 0.31 -10.03
CA PHE A 75 -1.86 0.06 -9.73
C PHE A 75 -1.62 -0.96 -8.61
N GLY A 76 -2.44 -0.97 -7.55
CA GLY A 76 -2.26 -1.89 -6.43
C GLY A 76 -2.33 -3.36 -6.86
N PRO A 77 -3.46 -3.79 -7.48
CA PRO A 77 -3.57 -5.14 -8.05
C PRO A 77 -2.50 -5.47 -9.10
N GLU A 78 -2.17 -4.53 -9.99
CA GLU A 78 -1.11 -4.72 -10.99
C GLU A 78 0.25 -5.00 -10.35
N ILE A 79 0.67 -4.17 -9.39
CA ILE A 79 1.96 -4.33 -8.68
C ILE A 79 2.01 -5.69 -7.98
N TRP A 80 0.93 -6.10 -7.31
CA TRP A 80 0.89 -7.37 -6.61
C TRP A 80 0.96 -8.57 -7.57
N ASP A 81 0.26 -8.54 -8.71
CA ASP A 81 0.33 -9.62 -9.72
C ASP A 81 1.75 -9.78 -10.28
N LEU A 82 2.41 -8.66 -10.60
CA LEU A 82 3.81 -8.66 -11.07
C LEU A 82 4.75 -9.26 -10.01
N TYR A 83 4.53 -8.91 -8.73
CA TYR A 83 5.29 -9.47 -7.61
C TYR A 83 5.09 -10.98 -7.47
N GLN A 84 3.84 -11.45 -7.46
CA GLN A 84 3.50 -12.88 -7.33
C GLN A 84 4.06 -13.71 -8.49
N ARG A 85 4.16 -13.12 -9.68
CA ARG A 85 4.73 -13.76 -10.86
C ARG A 85 6.26 -13.71 -10.91
N GLY A 86 6.90 -13.02 -9.96
CA GLY A 86 8.36 -12.89 -9.90
C GLY A 86 8.95 -12.01 -11.01
N VAL A 87 8.14 -11.10 -11.58
CA VAL A 87 8.55 -10.23 -12.71
C VAL A 87 8.49 -8.74 -12.37
N LEU A 88 8.19 -8.39 -11.12
CA LEU A 88 8.24 -7.02 -10.64
C LEU A 88 9.69 -6.53 -10.59
N HIS A 89 9.95 -5.33 -11.13
CA HIS A 89 11.26 -4.70 -11.11
C HIS A 89 11.10 -3.18 -10.91
N PRO A 90 12.01 -2.50 -10.17
CA PRO A 90 11.90 -1.06 -9.92
C PRO A 90 11.88 -0.17 -11.16
N GLU A 91 12.52 -0.60 -12.25
CA GLU A 91 12.56 0.08 -13.54
C GLU A 91 11.41 -0.35 -14.47
N GLY A 92 10.57 -1.28 -14.03
CA GLY A 92 9.41 -1.75 -14.78
C GLY A 92 8.36 -0.64 -14.99
N VAL A 93 7.74 -0.64 -16.15
CA VAL A 93 6.66 0.31 -16.47
C VAL A 93 5.33 -0.26 -16.00
N LEU A 94 4.69 0.44 -15.06
CA LEU A 94 3.32 0.14 -14.64
C LEU A 94 2.33 0.77 -15.63
N THR A 95 1.29 0.01 -15.98
CA THR A 95 0.26 0.42 -16.94
C THR A 95 -0.95 1.09 -16.25
N GLY A 96 -1.11 0.86 -14.95
CA GLY A 96 -2.27 1.28 -14.18
C GLY A 96 -3.53 0.49 -14.52
N ARG A 97 -3.42 -0.63 -15.24
CA ARG A 97 -4.56 -1.45 -15.70
C ARG A 97 -4.40 -2.86 -15.16
N PHE A 98 -5.50 -3.41 -14.61
CA PHE A 98 -5.53 -4.77 -14.11
C PHE A 98 -6.86 -5.45 -14.40
N GLU A 99 -6.83 -6.64 -14.98
CA GLU A 99 -8.02 -7.45 -15.19
C GLU A 99 -8.28 -8.34 -13.97
N ARG A 100 -9.31 -8.01 -13.19
CA ARG A 100 -9.69 -8.79 -12.01
C ARG A 100 -10.26 -10.14 -12.44
N LYS A 101 -9.59 -11.24 -12.04
CA LYS A 101 -10.17 -12.58 -12.13
C LYS A 101 -11.32 -12.68 -11.12
N ALA A 102 -12.55 -12.89 -11.60
CA ALA A 102 -13.71 -13.11 -10.74
C ALA A 102 -13.58 -14.46 -10.01
N GLY A 103 -13.11 -14.43 -8.76
CA GLY A 103 -13.02 -15.58 -7.86
C GLY A 103 -14.02 -15.47 -6.71
N ALA A 104 -14.23 -16.58 -5.98
CA ALA A 104 -15.10 -16.61 -4.81
C ALA A 104 -14.65 -15.58 -3.75
N VAL A 105 -15.60 -14.76 -3.29
CA VAL A 105 -15.36 -13.70 -2.29
C VAL A 105 -15.06 -14.35 -0.93
N ASP A 106 -13.86 -14.10 -0.38
CA ASP A 106 -13.49 -14.55 0.97
C ASP A 106 -14.05 -13.57 2.02
N VAL A 107 -15.20 -13.89 2.60
CA VAL A 107 -15.82 -13.10 3.68
C VAL A 107 -14.96 -13.06 4.94
N GLY A 108 -14.12 -14.07 5.17
CA GLY A 108 -13.16 -14.08 6.27
C GLY A 108 -12.07 -13.01 6.08
N SER A 109 -11.72 -12.68 4.83
CA SER A 109 -10.87 -11.53 4.52
C SER A 109 -11.51 -10.25 5.06
N VAL A 110 -12.77 -10.00 4.73
CA VAL A 110 -13.50 -8.77 5.08
C VAL A 110 -13.64 -8.60 6.59
N LEU A 111 -13.92 -9.68 7.33
CA LEU A 111 -14.01 -9.58 8.79
C LEU A 111 -12.66 -9.22 9.43
N ARG A 112 -11.56 -9.77 8.90
CA ARG A 112 -10.21 -9.37 9.33
C ARG A 112 -9.89 -7.92 8.98
N GLU A 113 -10.41 -7.39 7.85
CA GLU A 113 -10.23 -5.97 7.46
C GLU A 113 -10.82 -5.01 8.48
N ILE A 114 -11.98 -5.36 9.03
CA ILE A 114 -12.64 -4.56 10.06
C ILE A 114 -11.78 -4.53 11.33
N ASP A 115 -11.17 -5.66 11.68
CA ASP A 115 -10.36 -5.76 12.89
C ASP A 115 -8.99 -5.07 12.72
N ASP A 116 -8.36 -5.16 11.55
CA ASP A 116 -7.13 -4.43 11.23
C ASP A 116 -7.36 -2.91 11.27
N ALA A 117 -8.44 -2.42 10.63
CA ALA A 117 -8.80 -1.00 10.66
C ALA A 117 -9.10 -0.49 12.08
N ARG A 118 -9.69 -1.34 12.93
CA ARG A 118 -9.91 -1.03 14.36
C ARG A 118 -8.59 -0.97 15.13
N ALA A 119 -7.66 -1.89 14.87
CA ALA A 119 -6.35 -1.89 15.51
C ALA A 119 -5.53 -0.64 15.13
N GLU A 120 -5.60 -0.22 13.87
CA GLU A 120 -4.97 1.01 13.38
C GLU A 120 -5.61 2.27 13.98
N GLU A 121 -6.94 2.36 14.04
CA GLU A 121 -7.59 3.49 14.72
C GLU A 121 -7.19 3.55 16.19
N ALA A 122 -7.07 2.39 16.85
CA ALA A 122 -6.61 2.30 18.24
C ALA A 122 -5.15 2.77 18.39
N ALA A 123 -4.24 2.33 17.51
CA ALA A 123 -2.84 2.75 17.51
C ALA A 123 -2.70 4.26 17.24
N ARG A 124 -3.47 4.79 16.27
CA ARG A 124 -3.53 6.22 15.98
C ARG A 124 -4.01 7.03 17.19
N ARG A 125 -5.05 6.57 17.89
CA ARG A 125 -5.54 7.23 19.12
C ARG A 125 -4.49 7.24 20.22
N LEU A 126 -3.71 6.17 20.37
CA LEU A 126 -2.62 6.11 21.35
C LEU A 126 -1.52 7.13 21.03
N ARG A 127 -1.15 7.31 19.75
CA ARG A 127 -0.16 8.31 19.32
C ARG A 127 -0.62 9.76 19.54
N LEU A 128 -1.93 10.01 19.53
CA LEU A 128 -2.53 11.33 19.70
C LEU A 128 -2.81 11.69 21.18
N GLN A 129 -2.62 10.78 22.13
CA GLN A 129 -2.74 11.11 23.55
C GLN A 129 -1.48 11.86 24.01
N PRO A 130 -1.61 13.03 24.66
CA PRO A 130 -0.47 13.72 25.24
C PRO A 130 0.14 12.83 26.33
N ALA A 131 1.47 12.70 26.33
CA ALA A 131 2.19 12.00 27.39
C ALA A 131 1.85 12.65 28.74
N LEU A 132 1.28 11.86 29.66
CA LEU A 132 1.06 12.23 31.06
C LEU A 132 2.36 12.11 31.86
#